data_AF-A0A3N0YBV0-F1
#
_entry.id   AF-A0A3N0YBV0-F1
#
_cell.length_a   1.000
_cell.length_b   1.000
_cell.length_c   1.000
_cell.angle_alpha   90.00
_cell.angle_beta   90.00
_cell.angle_gamma   90.00
#
_symmetry.space_group_name_H-M   'P 1'
#
loop_
_entity.id
_entity.type
_entity.pdbx_description
1 polymer ?
#
loop_
_entity_poly.entity_id
_entity_poly.type
_entity_poly.pdbx_seq_one_letter_code
_entity_poly.pdbx_strand_id
1 'polypeptide(L)'
;MPPSEKTQHPKPFKQRKSLATRRHEVAGIRTKFPTKIPVIIERYQREKYLPPLDKTKFLVPQELTMTQFVTIIRNRMTLMPNQAFYLLINNSGIASMSVTMAQLYKDHKDEDGFLYMTYASQEMFGHCVGYKNRSVDGAAAPDDLRGSAHDASEELSVILTESSGRFSWSWRQ
;
A
#
# COMPACT_ATOMS: atom_id res chain seq x y z
N MET A 1 -4.27 -0.54 37.90
CA MET A 1 -4.82 -0.87 36.56
C MET A 1 -3.78 -0.45 35.54
N PRO A 2 -3.31 -1.30 34.62
CA PRO A 2 -2.50 -0.82 33.50
C PRO A 2 -3.42 -0.08 32.51
N PRO A 3 -2.93 0.97 31.83
CA PRO A 3 -3.73 1.70 30.85
C PRO A 3 -3.95 0.83 29.61
N SER A 4 -5.19 0.73 29.13
CA SER A 4 -5.49 0.12 27.83
C SER A 4 -4.86 0.95 26.71
N GLU A 5 -3.68 0.52 26.23
CA GLU A 5 -3.14 0.95 24.94
C GLU A 5 -4.11 0.51 23.84
N LYS A 6 -5.01 1.41 23.46
CA LYS A 6 -5.77 1.28 22.22
C LYS A 6 -4.78 1.51 21.09
N THR A 7 -4.10 0.46 20.63
CA THR A 7 -3.32 0.50 19.39
C THR A 7 -4.29 0.82 18.25
N GLN A 8 -4.40 2.11 17.89
CA GLN A 8 -5.28 2.58 16.82
C GLN A 8 -4.70 2.12 15.48
N HIS A 9 -5.02 0.89 15.07
CA HIS A 9 -4.80 0.50 13.68
C HIS A 9 -5.86 1.22 12.83
N PRO A 10 -5.46 2.13 11.92
CA PRO A 10 -6.41 2.76 11.04
C PRO A 10 -7.14 1.69 10.22
N LYS A 11 -8.46 1.85 10.04
CA LYS A 11 -9.26 0.96 9.20
C LYS A 11 -8.63 0.89 7.80
N PRO A 12 -8.56 -0.29 7.16
CA PRO A 12 -7.92 -0.45 5.86
C PRO A 12 -8.59 0.44 4.81
N PHE A 13 -7.83 0.91 3.82
CA PHE A 13 -8.29 1.86 2.80
C PHE A 13 -9.57 1.39 2.09
N LYS A 14 -9.69 0.09 1.83
CA LYS A 14 -10.89 -0.51 1.21
C LYS A 14 -12.17 -0.35 2.05
N GLN A 15 -12.05 -0.28 3.38
CA GLN A 15 -13.19 -0.06 4.29
C GLN A 15 -13.49 1.43 4.50
N ARG A 16 -12.55 2.33 4.18
CA ARG A 16 -12.75 3.78 4.30
C ARG A 16 -13.52 4.37 3.12
N LYS A 17 -13.43 3.76 1.92
CA LYS A 17 -14.05 4.27 0.69
C LYS A 17 -14.81 3.19 -0.08
N SER A 18 -15.96 3.56 -0.64
CA SER A 18 -16.71 2.69 -1.55
C SER A 18 -15.88 2.32 -2.79
N LEU A 19 -16.16 1.15 -3.38
CA LEU A 19 -15.48 0.70 -4.59
C LEU A 19 -15.70 1.66 -5.77
N ALA A 20 -16.90 2.23 -5.88
CA ALA A 20 -17.22 3.22 -6.93
C ALA A 20 -16.37 4.50 -6.80
N THR A 21 -16.22 5.03 -5.58
CA THR A 21 -15.37 6.19 -5.32
C THR A 21 -13.91 5.90 -5.64
N ARG A 22 -13.40 4.73 -5.24
CA ARG A 22 -12.01 4.32 -5.52
C ARG A 22 -11.74 4.20 -7.02
N ARG A 23 -12.64 3.57 -7.78
CA ARG A 23 -12.54 3.48 -9.24
C ARG A 23 -12.52 4.85 -9.90
N HIS A 24 -13.38 5.76 -9.45
CA HIS A 24 -13.41 7.13 -9.98
C HIS A 24 -12.10 7.88 -9.69
N GLU A 25 -11.55 7.73 -8.48
CA GLU A 25 -10.25 8.31 -8.10
C GLU A 25 -9.12 7.76 -9.00
N VAL A 26 -9.05 6.44 -9.21
CA VAL A 26 -8.05 5.83 -10.10
C VAL A 26 -8.22 6.29 -11.54
N ALA A 27 -9.45 6.37 -12.05
CA ALA A 27 -9.71 6.85 -13.40
C ALA A 27 -9.15 8.27 -13.59
N GLY A 28 -9.44 9.19 -12.66
CA GLY A 28 -8.92 10.55 -12.69
C GLY A 28 -7.39 10.62 -12.57
N ILE A 29 -6.80 9.79 -11.70
CA ILE A 29 -5.35 9.68 -11.55
C ILE A 29 -4.70 9.19 -12.85
N ARG A 30 -5.23 8.13 -13.47
CA ARG A 30 -4.65 7.55 -14.69
C ARG A 30 -4.75 8.50 -15.89
N THR A 31 -5.79 9.34 -15.94
CA THR A 31 -5.89 10.41 -16.95
C THR A 31 -4.86 11.51 -16.69
N LYS A 32 -4.66 11.94 -15.44
CA LYS A 32 -3.70 13.00 -15.07
C LYS A 32 -2.25 12.54 -15.13
N PHE A 33 -1.98 11.27 -14.82
CA PHE A 33 -0.65 10.68 -14.67
C PHE A 33 -0.59 9.28 -15.30
N PRO A 34 -0.58 9.17 -16.64
CA PRO A 34 -0.64 7.88 -17.33
C PRO A 34 0.58 6.98 -17.09
N THR A 35 1.73 7.57 -16.74
CA THR A 35 2.99 6.86 -16.46
C THR A 35 3.19 6.53 -14.98
N LYS A 36 2.22 6.88 -14.12
CA LYS A 36 2.26 6.62 -12.68
C LYS A 36 1.25 5.56 -12.28
N ILE A 37 1.63 4.77 -11.30
CA ILE A 37 0.85 3.68 -10.75
C ILE A 37 0.39 4.10 -9.36
N PRO A 38 -0.92 4.05 -9.08
CA PRO A 38 -1.46 4.34 -7.76
C PRO A 38 -1.27 3.13 -6.83
N VAL A 39 -0.45 3.31 -5.80
CA VAL A 39 -0.08 2.28 -4.83
C VAL A 39 -0.56 2.70 -3.44
N ILE A 40 -1.23 1.78 -2.76
CA ILE A 40 -1.64 1.91 -1.37
C ILE A 40 -0.71 1.05 -0.53
N ILE A 41 0.00 1.66 0.43
CA ILE A 41 0.88 0.97 1.37
C ILE A 41 0.32 1.13 2.77
N GLU A 42 0.03 0.02 3.41
CA GLU A 42 -0.48 -0.01 4.79
C GLU A 42 0.49 -0.75 5.71
N ARG A 43 0.39 -0.47 7.02
CA ARG A 43 1.14 -1.21 8.03
C ARG A 43 0.49 -2.57 8.25
N TYR A 44 1.29 -3.64 8.32
CA TYR A 44 0.75 -4.95 8.67
C TYR A 44 0.11 -4.92 10.06
N GLN A 45 -1.05 -5.54 10.22
CA GLN A 45 -1.85 -5.42 11.44
C GLN A 45 -1.12 -5.94 12.69
N ARG A 46 -0.20 -6.91 12.52
CA ARG A 46 0.63 -7.43 13.61
C ARG A 46 1.98 -6.71 13.74
N GLU A 47 2.31 -5.78 12.86
CA GLU A 47 3.59 -5.08 12.89
C GLU A 47 3.69 -4.17 14.11
N LYS A 48 4.73 -4.35 14.93
CA LYS A 48 4.96 -3.57 16.15
C LYS A 48 6.26 -2.77 16.15
N TYR A 49 7.23 -3.15 15.32
CA TYR A 49 8.61 -2.67 15.40
C TYR A 49 8.91 -1.54 14.40
N LEU A 50 8.18 -1.51 13.29
CA LEU A 50 8.34 -0.47 12.28
C LEU A 50 7.48 0.77 12.59
N PRO A 51 8.00 1.98 12.37
CA PRO A 51 7.23 3.21 12.52
C PRO A 51 6.06 3.26 11.53
N PRO A 52 5.00 4.05 11.83
CA PRO A 52 3.96 4.34 10.86
C PRO A 52 4.51 5.18 9.69
N LEU A 53 4.02 4.94 8.48
CA LEU A 53 4.25 5.84 7.34
C LEU A 53 3.36 7.08 7.48
N ASP A 54 3.91 8.27 7.16
CA ASP A 54 3.14 9.52 7.15
C ASP A 54 1.98 9.50 6.13
N LYS A 55 2.13 8.70 5.07
CA LYS A 55 1.18 8.60 3.97
C LYS A 55 1.05 7.16 3.52
N THR A 56 -0.17 6.79 3.17
CA THR A 56 -0.50 5.45 2.67
C THR A 56 -0.68 5.42 1.16
N LYS A 57 -0.83 6.58 0.48
CA LYS A 57 -1.09 6.65 -0.96
C LYS A 57 0.10 7.23 -1.71
N PHE A 58 0.58 6.48 -2.70
CA PHE A 58 1.77 6.81 -3.47
C PHE A 58 1.48 6.72 -4.97
N LEU A 59 2.05 7.65 -5.74
CA LEU A 59 2.06 7.60 -7.19
C LEU A 59 3.47 7.29 -7.67
N VAL A 60 3.65 6.06 -8.14
CA VAL A 60 4.97 5.46 -8.41
C VAL A 60 5.18 5.35 -9.93
N PRO A 61 6.29 5.85 -10.51
CA PRO A 61 6.60 5.62 -11.91
C PRO A 61 6.64 4.14 -12.25
N GLN A 62 6.03 3.79 -13.38
CA GLN A 62 5.88 2.40 -13.82
C GLN A 62 7.21 1.69 -14.10
N GLU A 63 8.26 2.44 -14.43
CA GLU A 63 9.60 1.92 -14.75
C GLU A 63 10.42 1.55 -13.51
N LEU A 64 9.99 1.98 -12.31
CA LEU A 64 10.71 1.65 -11.10
C LEU A 64 10.70 0.17 -10.82
N THR A 65 11.83 -0.34 -10.37
CA THR A 65 11.96 -1.70 -9.86
C THR A 65 11.49 -1.78 -8.42
N MET A 66 11.08 -2.97 -7.98
CA MET A 66 10.75 -3.23 -6.58
C MET A 66 11.91 -2.91 -5.64
N THR A 67 13.14 -3.22 -6.04
CA THR A 67 14.35 -2.87 -5.27
C THR A 67 14.45 -1.37 -5.00
N GLN A 68 14.26 -0.54 -6.04
CA GLN A 68 14.26 0.91 -5.89
C GLN A 68 13.11 1.36 -5.01
N PHE A 69 11.90 0.83 -5.22
CA PHE A 69 10.73 1.19 -4.44
C PHE A 69 10.91 0.89 -2.94
N VAL A 70 11.38 -0.31 -2.59
CA VAL A 70 11.71 -0.70 -1.21
C VAL A 70 12.71 0.27 -0.58
N THR A 71 13.76 0.65 -1.32
CA THR A 71 14.78 1.59 -0.85
C THR A 71 14.19 2.97 -0.55
N ILE A 72 13.26 3.44 -1.39
CA ILE A 72 12.61 4.73 -1.21
C ILE A 72 11.69 4.71 0.02
N ILE A 73 10.90 3.64 0.20
CA ILE A 73 10.04 3.49 1.38
C ILE A 73 10.87 3.37 2.67
N ARG A 74 11.98 2.64 2.63
CA ARG A 74 12.93 2.57 3.74
C ARG A 74 13.45 3.96 4.13
N ASN A 75 13.86 4.77 3.15
CA ASN A 75 14.33 6.13 3.39
C ASN A 75 13.22 7.03 3.96
N ARG A 76 11.98 6.85 3.49
CA ARG A 76 10.80 7.58 3.98
C ARG A 76 10.48 7.29 5.43
N MET A 77 10.59 6.04 5.84
CA MET A 77 10.38 5.61 7.22
C MET A 77 11.58 5.89 8.13
N THR A 78 12.66 6.48 7.59
CA THR A 78 13.92 6.73 8.32
C THR A 78 14.47 5.48 9.01
N LEU A 79 14.31 4.31 8.39
CA LEU A 79 14.75 3.05 9.00
C LEU A 79 16.27 2.96 9.00
N MET A 80 16.81 2.42 10.09
CA MET A 80 18.23 2.08 10.17
C MET A 80 18.58 0.98 9.16
N PRO A 81 19.81 0.94 8.63
CA PRO A 81 20.23 -0.10 7.69
C PRO A 81 20.14 -1.51 8.30
N ASN A 82 20.27 -1.63 9.63
CA ASN A 82 20.12 -2.88 10.36
C ASN A 82 18.66 -3.31 10.58
N GLN A 83 17.69 -2.46 10.26
CA GLN A 83 16.27 -2.78 10.40
C GLN A 83 15.77 -3.45 9.12
N ALA A 84 15.44 -4.74 9.24
CA ALA A 84 14.89 -5.53 8.16
C ALA A 84 13.40 -5.18 7.94
N PHE A 85 13.07 -4.94 6.68
CA PHE A 85 11.78 -4.43 6.23
C PHE A 85 11.38 -5.16 4.95
N TYR A 86 10.13 -5.61 4.88
CA TYR A 86 9.56 -6.32 3.73
C TYR A 86 8.25 -5.68 3.29
N LEU A 87 8.05 -5.63 1.97
CA LEU A 87 6.78 -5.28 1.35
C LEU A 87 6.11 -6.55 0.82
N LEU A 88 4.86 -6.76 1.25
CA LEU A 88 3.98 -7.82 0.80
C LEU A 88 2.95 -7.22 -0.15
N ILE A 89 2.76 -7.85 -1.31
CA ILE A 89 1.74 -7.47 -2.28
C ILE A 89 0.44 -8.17 -1.91
N ASN A 90 -0.68 -7.44 -1.88
CA ASN A 90 -2.02 -7.94 -1.54
C ASN A 90 -2.01 -8.84 -0.28
N ASN A 91 -1.18 -8.50 0.71
CA ASN A 91 -1.03 -9.23 1.97
C ASN A 91 -0.62 -10.71 1.83
N SER A 92 -0.21 -11.19 0.64
CA SER A 92 -0.02 -12.63 0.38
C SER A 92 1.37 -13.03 -0.11
N GLY A 93 2.14 -12.15 -0.76
CA GLY A 93 3.41 -12.56 -1.35
C GLY A 93 4.46 -11.46 -1.40
N ILE A 94 5.73 -11.83 -1.25
CA ILE A 94 6.83 -10.93 -1.55
C ILE A 94 6.99 -10.86 -3.07
N ALA A 95 7.10 -9.64 -3.59
CA ALA A 95 7.49 -9.42 -4.98
C ALA A 95 8.92 -9.88 -5.24
N SER A 96 9.19 -10.41 -6.43
CA SER A 96 10.59 -10.49 -6.87
C SER A 96 11.19 -9.08 -6.97
N MET A 97 12.38 -8.91 -6.40
CA MET A 97 13.05 -7.60 -6.29
C MET A 97 13.43 -7.00 -7.65
N SER A 98 13.56 -7.84 -8.68
CA SER A 98 13.90 -7.45 -10.05
C SER A 98 12.69 -7.01 -10.88
N VAL A 99 11.46 -7.20 -10.38
CA VAL A 99 10.23 -6.90 -11.13
C VAL A 99 9.96 -5.40 -11.12
N THR A 100 9.51 -4.87 -12.27
CA THR A 100 9.09 -3.47 -12.40
C THR A 100 7.70 -3.25 -11.82
N MET A 101 7.42 -2.04 -11.34
CA MET A 101 6.10 -1.65 -10.83
C MET A 101 5.01 -1.82 -11.90
N ALA A 102 5.35 -1.60 -13.18
CA ALA A 102 4.45 -1.87 -14.32
C ALA A 102 3.98 -3.34 -14.37
N GLN A 103 4.93 -4.28 -14.31
CA GLN A 103 4.62 -5.71 -14.32
C GLN A 103 3.82 -6.11 -13.10
N LEU A 104 4.22 -5.58 -11.94
CA LEU A 104 3.55 -5.83 -10.67
C LEU A 104 2.10 -5.36 -10.68
N TYR A 105 1.87 -4.16 -11.20
CA TYR A 105 0.53 -3.61 -11.35
C TYR A 105 -0.32 -4.42 -12.34
N LYS A 106 0.28 -4.95 -13.41
CA LYS A 106 -0.45 -5.80 -14.36
C LYS A 106 -0.94 -7.10 -13.71
N ASP A 107 -0.12 -7.72 -12.86
CA ASP A 107 -0.40 -9.03 -12.26
C ASP A 107 -1.25 -8.94 -10.97
N HIS A 108 -1.06 -7.86 -10.19
CA HIS A 108 -1.57 -7.78 -8.82
C HIS A 108 -2.45 -6.54 -8.52
N LYS A 109 -2.83 -5.74 -9.53
CA LYS A 109 -3.81 -4.66 -9.29
C LYS A 109 -5.13 -5.23 -8.78
N ASP A 110 -5.82 -4.44 -7.98
CA ASP A 110 -7.16 -4.76 -7.52
C ASP A 110 -8.24 -4.33 -8.52
N GLU A 111 -9.48 -4.75 -8.30
CA GLU A 111 -10.62 -4.38 -9.15
C GLU A 111 -10.93 -2.87 -9.11
N ASP A 112 -10.52 -2.19 -8.05
CA ASP A 112 -10.63 -0.73 -7.94
C ASP A 112 -9.54 0.02 -8.72
N GLY A 113 -8.46 -0.67 -9.13
CA GLY A 113 -7.36 -0.12 -9.91
C GLY A 113 -6.19 0.44 -9.07
N PHE A 114 -6.20 0.27 -7.75
CA PHE A 114 -5.02 0.47 -6.92
C PHE A 114 -4.20 -0.81 -6.79
N LEU A 115 -2.90 -0.66 -6.52
CA LEU A 115 -2.03 -1.74 -6.08
C LEU A 115 -1.92 -1.71 -4.56
N TYR A 116 -2.33 -2.77 -3.86
CA TYR A 116 -2.25 -2.83 -2.41
C TYR A 116 -0.97 -3.54 -1.97
N MET A 117 -0.27 -2.90 -1.05
CA MET A 117 0.93 -3.41 -0.42
C MET A 117 0.86 -3.22 1.08
N THR A 118 1.56 -4.09 1.79
CA THR A 118 1.61 -4.03 3.25
C THR A 118 3.05 -4.22 3.69
N TYR A 119 3.49 -3.42 4.64
CA TYR A 119 4.84 -3.55 5.15
C TYR A 119 4.91 -4.24 6.51
N ALA A 120 5.97 -5.04 6.69
CA ALA A 120 6.24 -5.78 7.91
C ALA A 120 7.76 -5.91 8.16
N SER A 121 8.13 -6.11 9.41
CA SER A 121 9.47 -6.41 9.90
C SER A 121 9.81 -7.89 9.70
N GLN A 122 11.10 -8.22 9.74
CA GLN A 122 11.55 -9.61 9.66
C GLN A 122 10.96 -10.52 10.74
N GLU A 123 10.76 -9.99 11.95
CA GLU A 123 10.18 -10.77 13.05
C GLU A 123 8.74 -11.21 12.76
N MET A 124 7.99 -10.40 12.00
CA MET A 124 6.63 -10.74 11.57
C MET A 124 6.61 -11.60 10.31
N PHE A 125 7.67 -11.55 9.51
CA PHE A 125 7.78 -12.28 8.26
C PHE A 125 7.79 -13.81 8.47
N GLY A 126 8.43 -14.29 9.54
CA GLY A 126 8.45 -15.72 9.90
C GLY A 126 7.06 -16.33 10.16
N HIS A 127 6.05 -15.50 10.48
CA HIS A 127 4.66 -15.93 10.69
C HIS A 127 3.77 -15.79 9.44
N CYS A 128 4.23 -15.09 8.39
CA CYS A 128 3.41 -14.78 7.21
C CYS A 128 3.68 -15.70 6.01
N VAL A 129 4.87 -16.33 5.93
CA VAL A 129 5.21 -17.28 4.85
C VAL A 129 4.86 -18.69 5.25
N GLY A 130 3.57 -18.95 5.48
CA GLY A 130 3.05 -20.29 5.37
C GLY A 130 3.11 -20.71 3.90
N TYR A 131 3.76 -21.83 3.59
CA TYR A 131 3.67 -22.48 2.29
C TYR A 131 2.19 -22.55 1.87
N LYS A 132 1.85 -21.97 0.71
CA LYS A 132 0.55 -22.21 0.06
C LYS A 132 0.45 -23.71 -0.25
N ASN A 133 -0.25 -24.46 0.60
CA ASN A 133 -1.00 -25.61 0.10
C ASN A 133 -2.42 -25.12 -0.18
N ARG A 134 -2.78 -25.23 -1.45
CA ARG A 134 -4.05 -24.80 -2.04
C ARG A 134 -5.18 -25.68 -1.50
N SER A 135 -6.10 -25.11 -0.73
CA SER A 135 -7.47 -25.60 -0.66
C SER A 135 -8.43 -24.44 -0.88
N VAL A 136 -9.28 -24.65 -1.87
CA VAL A 136 -10.45 -23.86 -2.21
C VAL A 136 -11.53 -24.08 -1.15
N ASP A 137 -12.26 -23.02 -0.80
CA ASP A 137 -13.65 -22.94 -0.32
C ASP A 137 -13.86 -21.42 -0.06
N GLY A 138 -14.77 -20.66 -0.66
CA GLY A 138 -16.15 -20.93 -1.01
C GLY A 138 -17.06 -20.26 0.04
N ALA A 139 -17.57 -19.04 -0.21
CA ALA A 139 -18.91 -18.55 0.17
C ALA A 139 -19.07 -17.01 0.06
N ALA A 140 -20.11 -16.59 -0.66
CA ALA A 140 -20.75 -15.27 -0.62
C ALA A 140 -21.48 -15.09 0.74
N ALA A 141 -21.85 -13.89 1.20
CA ALA A 141 -22.97 -13.06 0.71
C ALA A 141 -22.99 -11.68 1.45
N PRO A 142 -23.89 -10.74 1.07
CA PRO A 142 -23.82 -9.31 1.39
C PRO A 142 -24.61 -8.95 2.66
N ASP A 143 -24.33 -7.80 3.26
CA ASP A 143 -25.32 -7.09 4.08
C ASP A 143 -25.10 -5.57 4.08
N ASP A 144 -26.22 -4.87 4.08
CA ASP A 144 -26.45 -3.47 3.80
C ASP A 144 -26.10 -2.59 5.01
N LEU A 145 -25.43 -1.45 4.81
CA LEU A 145 -25.46 -0.37 5.81
C LEU A 145 -25.24 1.00 5.17
N ARG A 146 -26.37 1.59 4.83
CA ARG A 146 -26.60 3.02 4.66
C ARG A 146 -25.96 3.82 5.80
N GLY A 147 -24.99 4.66 5.46
CA GLY A 147 -24.34 5.59 6.37
C GLY A 147 -23.86 6.82 5.61
N SER A 148 -24.66 7.89 5.66
CA SER A 148 -24.28 9.23 5.23
C SER A 148 -23.22 9.78 6.19
N ALA A 149 -22.11 10.30 5.66
CA ALA A 149 -21.46 11.50 6.18
C ALA A 149 -20.31 11.89 5.24
N HIS A 150 -20.36 13.16 4.84
CA HIS A 150 -19.22 13.93 4.39
C HIS A 150 -17.98 13.63 5.24
N ASP A 151 -16.84 13.41 4.58
CA ASP A 151 -15.73 14.35 4.71
C ASP A 151 -14.80 14.12 3.52
N ALA A 152 -14.72 15.15 2.68
CA ALA A 152 -13.77 15.21 1.59
C ALA A 152 -12.37 15.31 2.20
N SER A 153 -11.78 14.16 2.53
CA SER A 153 -10.35 14.13 2.78
C SER A 153 -9.66 14.40 1.44
N GLU A 154 -9.28 15.66 1.24
CA GLU A 154 -8.26 16.14 0.31
C GLU A 154 -6.95 15.39 0.60
N GLU A 155 -6.93 14.12 0.23
CA GLU A 155 -5.81 13.25 0.54
C GLU A 155 -4.73 13.50 -0.49
N LEU A 156 -3.85 14.44 -0.13
CA LEU A 156 -2.61 14.73 -0.82
C LEU A 156 -1.93 13.43 -1.23
N SER A 157 -1.87 13.18 -2.54
CA SER A 157 -1.12 12.07 -3.10
C SER A 157 0.36 12.43 -3.15
N VAL A 158 1.22 11.49 -2.72
CA VAL A 158 2.67 11.69 -2.82
C VAL A 158 3.11 11.24 -4.21
N ILE A 159 3.52 12.18 -5.05
CA ILE A 159 3.98 11.89 -6.42
C ILE A 159 5.48 11.70 -6.40
N LEU A 160 5.93 10.51 -6.79
CA LEU A 160 7.34 10.27 -6.99
C LEU A 160 7.76 10.80 -8.35
N THR A 161 8.53 11.89 -8.33
CA THR A 161 9.15 12.51 -9.50
C THR A 161 10.64 12.23 -9.51
N GLU A 162 11.20 11.91 -10.67
CA GLU A 162 12.65 11.83 -10.82
C GLU A 162 13.13 13.16 -11.40
N SER A 163 14.03 13.85 -10.71
CA SER A 163 14.70 15.05 -11.21
C SER A 163 16.20 14.87 -11.02
N SER A 164 16.96 14.92 -12.11
CA SER A 164 18.43 14.87 -12.08
C SER A 164 19.00 13.62 -11.38
N GLY A 165 18.38 12.45 -11.60
CA GLY A 165 18.79 11.18 -10.97
C GLY A 165 18.46 11.08 -9.47
N ARG A 166 17.72 12.05 -8.91
CA ARG A 166 17.24 12.05 -7.53
C ARG A 166 15.72 11.93 -7.52
N PHE A 167 15.23 10.92 -6.81
CA PHE A 167 13.80 10.76 -6.55
C PHE A 167 13.33 11.81 -5.55
N SER A 168 12.54 12.76 -6.03
CA SER A 168 11.87 13.78 -5.23
C SER A 168 10.38 13.48 -5.17
N TRP A 169 9.80 13.69 -4.01
CA TRP A 169 8.38 13.51 -3.81
C TRP A 169 7.71 14.87 -3.76
N SER A 170 6.72 15.08 -4.62
CA SER A 170 5.91 16.30 -4.63
C SER A 170 4.50 16.01 -4.13
N TRP A 171 3.97 16.93 -3.33
CA TRP A 171 2.59 16.92 -2.88
C TRP A 171 1.70 17.51 -3.97
N ARG A 172 0.56 16.88 -4.24
CA ARG A 172 -0.47 17.49 -5.08
C ARG A 172 -1.80 17.54 -4.32
N GLN A 173 -2.33 18.77 -4.18
CA GLN A 173 -3.71 19.07 -3.80
C GLN A 173 -4.65 18.63 -4.94
#